data_AF-A0A809Y471-F1
#
_entry.id   AF-A0A809Y471-F1
#
_cell.length_a   1.000
_cell.length_b   1.000
_cell.length_c   1.000
_cell.angle_alpha   90.00
_cell.angle_beta   90.00
_cell.angle_gamma   90.00
#
_symmetry.space_group_name_H-M   'P 1'
#
loop_
_entity.id
_entity.type
_entity.pdbx_description
1 polymer ?
#
loop_
_entity_poly.entity_id
_entity_poly.type
_entity_poly.pdbx_seq_one_letter_code
_entity_poly.pdbx_strand_id
1 'polypeptide(L)'
;MSSAAYKEVISAAPGEKLDLFLTTANRLGAPIGNVEKDFWVCWTLNALYHERPAGGPRLLFKGGTSLSKAYGLIERFSEDIDITVFRNDLDESASVEELEIDLVE
;
A
#
# COMPACT_ATOMS: atom_id res chain seq x y z
N MET A 1 9.92 4.52 6.88
CA MET A 1 10.37 5.86 6.44
C MET A 1 9.34 6.89 6.89
N SER A 2 9.73 8.13 7.14
CA SER A 2 8.76 9.22 7.39
C SER A 2 8.22 9.77 6.07
N SER A 3 7.10 10.49 6.13
CA SER A 3 6.53 11.17 4.96
C SER A 3 7.47 12.18 4.32
N ALA A 4 8.32 12.85 5.10
CA ALA A 4 9.37 13.72 4.60
C ALA A 4 10.42 12.95 3.79
N ALA A 5 10.88 11.79 4.31
CA ALA A 5 11.85 10.96 3.62
C ALA A 5 11.30 10.39 2.31
N TYR A 6 10.01 10.03 2.25
CA TYR A 6 9.37 9.67 0.99
C TYR A 6 9.38 10.81 -0.02
N LYS A 7 9.02 12.03 0.41
CA LYS A 7 9.02 13.23 -0.45
C LYS A 7 10.41 13.52 -1.02
N GLU A 8 11.45 13.37 -0.22
CA GLU A 8 12.84 13.51 -0.63
C GLU A 8 13.20 12.54 -1.76
N VAL A 9 12.95 11.24 -1.58
CA VAL A 9 13.23 10.23 -2.62
C VAL A 9 12.39 10.46 -3.88
N ILE A 10 11.11 10.80 -3.73
CA ILE A 10 10.22 11.06 -4.88
C ILE A 10 10.69 12.26 -5.70
N SER A 11 11.19 13.31 -5.03
CA SER A 11 11.61 14.57 -5.65
C SER A 11 13.05 14.56 -6.18
N ALA A 12 13.83 13.53 -5.86
CA ALA A 12 15.21 13.36 -6.33
C ALA A 12 15.28 13.28 -7.86
N ALA A 13 16.42 13.69 -8.43
CA ALA A 13 16.64 13.59 -9.86
C ALA A 13 16.57 12.12 -10.32
N PRO A 14 16.15 11.83 -11.57
CA PRO A 14 15.97 10.44 -12.02
C PRO A 14 17.22 9.56 -11.82
N GLY A 15 18.42 10.11 -12.04
CA GLY A 15 19.68 9.39 -11.81
C GLY A 15 19.93 9.07 -10.34
N GLU A 16 19.73 10.04 -9.44
CA GLU A 16 19.90 9.84 -7.99
C GLU A 16 18.90 8.82 -7.44
N LYS A 17 17.64 8.89 -7.90
CA LYS A 17 16.60 7.91 -7.54
C LYS A 17 16.97 6.51 -8.00
N LEU A 18 17.48 6.38 -9.23
CA LEU A 18 17.96 5.12 -9.78
C LEU A 18 19.13 4.56 -8.94
N ASP A 19 20.10 5.39 -8.58
CA ASP A 19 21.24 4.99 -7.76
C ASP A 19 20.82 4.50 -6.37
N LEU A 20 19.82 5.14 -5.75
CA LEU A 20 19.23 4.70 -4.48
C LEU A 20 18.61 3.30 -4.59
N PHE A 21 17.82 3.05 -5.65
CA PHE A 21 17.21 1.75 -5.88
C PHE A 21 18.24 0.67 -6.23
N LEU A 22 19.24 0.99 -7.07
CA LEU A 22 20.35 0.08 -7.40
C LEU A 22 21.16 -0.31 -6.16
N THR A 23 21.53 0.67 -5.34
CA THR A 23 22.29 0.43 -4.10
C THR A 23 21.51 -0.49 -3.15
N THR A 24 20.22 -0.24 -3.01
CA THR A 24 19.34 -1.05 -2.16
C THR A 24 19.15 -2.46 -2.72
N ALA A 25 18.96 -2.59 -4.03
CA ALA A 25 18.84 -3.87 -4.74
C ALA A 25 20.08 -4.74 -4.56
N ASN A 26 21.26 -4.16 -4.76
CA ASN A 26 22.54 -4.83 -4.55
C ASN A 26 22.72 -5.30 -3.10
N ARG A 27 22.35 -4.46 -2.12
CA ARG A 27 22.44 -4.81 -0.70
C ARG A 27 21.50 -5.95 -0.31
N LEU A 28 20.30 -5.97 -0.88
CA LEU A 28 19.26 -6.95 -0.56
C LEU A 28 19.34 -8.22 -1.41
N GLY A 29 20.19 -8.26 -2.44
CA GLY A 29 20.22 -9.37 -3.40
C GLY A 29 18.90 -9.52 -4.17
N ALA A 30 18.20 -8.41 -4.43
CA ALA A 30 16.87 -8.39 -5.04
C ALA A 30 16.91 -7.73 -6.43
N PRO A 31 16.01 -8.10 -7.37
CA PRO A 31 15.84 -7.34 -8.61
C PRO A 31 15.49 -5.88 -8.32
N ILE A 32 16.12 -4.93 -9.05
CA ILE A 32 15.85 -3.50 -8.86
C ILE A 32 14.37 -3.15 -8.98
N GLY A 33 13.66 -3.77 -9.93
CA GLY A 33 12.23 -3.55 -10.11
C GLY A 33 11.40 -3.94 -8.88
N ASN A 34 11.84 -4.95 -8.11
CA ASN A 34 11.16 -5.31 -6.87
C ASN A 34 11.41 -4.24 -5.79
N VAL A 35 12.61 -3.68 -5.70
CA VAL A 35 12.92 -2.61 -4.74
C VAL A 35 12.11 -1.35 -5.05
N GLU A 36 12.08 -0.94 -6.31
CA GLU A 36 11.31 0.23 -6.73
C GLU A 36 9.82 0.04 -6.47
N LYS A 37 9.25 -1.11 -6.86
CA LYS A 37 7.84 -1.40 -6.57
C LYS A 37 7.55 -1.42 -5.06
N ASP A 38 8.44 -2.02 -4.25
CA ASP A 38 8.27 -2.08 -2.80
C ASP A 38 8.25 -0.68 -2.16
N PHE A 39 9.10 0.23 -2.67
CA PHE A 39 9.11 1.63 -2.28
C PHE A 39 7.75 2.28 -2.52
N TRP A 40 7.18 2.12 -3.72
CA TRP A 40 5.88 2.69 -4.08
C TRP A 40 4.73 2.08 -3.27
N VAL A 41 4.78 0.77 -2.97
CA VAL A 41 3.81 0.11 -2.10
C VAL A 41 3.84 0.72 -0.70
N CYS A 42 5.02 0.83 -0.09
CA CYS A 42 5.15 1.37 1.26
C CYS A 42 4.79 2.86 1.32
N TRP A 43 5.14 3.63 0.27
CA TRP A 43 4.70 5.02 0.16
C TRP A 43 3.18 5.15 0.07
N THR A 44 2.53 4.33 -0.75
CA THR A 44 1.06 4.33 -0.91
C THR A 44 0.36 4.00 0.42
N LEU A 45 0.85 3.00 1.14
CA LEU A 45 0.34 2.67 2.48
C LEU A 45 0.51 3.84 3.45
N ASN A 46 1.66 4.51 3.45
CA ASN A 46 1.87 5.70 4.27
C ASN A 46 0.90 6.84 3.90
N ALA A 47 0.67 7.07 2.60
CA ALA A 47 -0.27 8.08 2.13
C ALA A 47 -1.70 7.78 2.60
N LEU A 48 -2.13 6.51 2.49
CA LEU A 48 -3.49 6.09 2.86
C LEU A 48 -3.74 6.09 4.38
N TYR A 49 -2.75 5.70 5.18
CA TYR A 49 -2.97 5.46 6.62
C TYR A 49 -2.40 6.55 7.54
N HIS A 50 -1.46 7.39 7.06
CA HIS A 50 -0.83 8.42 7.90
C HIS A 50 -1.02 9.86 7.39
N GLU A 51 -1.10 10.08 6.08
CA GLU A 51 -1.17 11.44 5.50
C GLU A 51 -2.58 11.88 5.12
N ARG A 52 -3.56 10.96 5.17
CA ARG A 52 -4.94 11.28 4.80
C ARG A 52 -5.59 12.25 5.80
N PRO A 53 -6.38 13.23 5.33
CA PRO A 53 -7.16 14.09 6.20
C PRO A 53 -8.13 13.28 7.07
N ALA A 54 -8.39 13.79 8.28
CA ALA A 54 -9.44 13.27 9.14
C ALA A 54 -10.82 13.42 8.46
N GLY A 55 -11.73 12.49 8.74
CA GLY A 55 -13.10 12.49 8.19
C GLY A 55 -13.28 11.77 6.85
N GLY A 56 -12.21 11.24 6.24
CA GLY A 56 -12.34 10.31 5.12
C GLY A 56 -12.82 8.91 5.55
N PRO A 57 -13.26 8.06 4.60
CA PRO A 57 -13.84 6.76 4.93
C PRO A 57 -12.79 5.82 5.53
N ARG A 58 -13.19 4.98 6.49
CA ARG A 58 -12.30 4.00 7.08
C ARG A 58 -11.78 3.05 6.02
N LEU A 59 -10.51 2.67 6.16
CA LEU A 59 -9.84 1.72 5.29
C LEU A 59 -9.37 0.52 6.10
N LEU A 60 -9.54 -0.68 5.57
CA LEU A 60 -8.96 -1.91 6.11
C LEU A 60 -7.92 -2.45 5.13
N PHE A 61 -6.67 -2.57 5.60
CA PHE A 61 -5.59 -3.19 4.84
C PHE A 61 -5.63 -4.69 5.05
N LYS A 62 -5.74 -5.46 3.96
CA LYS A 62 -5.90 -6.91 4.02
C LYS A 62 -5.01 -7.61 2.99
N GLY A 63 -5.26 -8.90 2.79
CA GLY A 63 -4.58 -9.72 1.80
C GLY A 63 -3.14 -10.06 2.15
N GLY A 64 -2.42 -10.64 1.20
CA GLY A 64 -1.07 -11.15 1.43
C GLY A 64 -0.04 -10.06 1.74
N THR A 65 -0.24 -8.86 1.20
CA THR A 65 0.64 -7.70 1.46
C THR A 65 0.53 -7.25 2.93
N SER A 66 -0.65 -7.36 3.56
CA SER A 66 -0.78 -7.07 4.99
C SER A 66 0.01 -8.07 5.85
N LEU A 67 0.03 -9.35 5.47
CA LEU A 67 0.78 -10.38 6.18
C LEU A 67 2.29 -10.12 6.14
N SER A 68 2.84 -9.63 5.03
CA SER A 68 4.26 -9.28 4.94
C SER A 68 4.59 -7.92 5.56
N LYS A 69 3.80 -6.87 5.30
CA LYS A 69 4.13 -5.49 5.68
C LYS A 69 3.73 -5.09 7.09
N ALA A 70 2.61 -5.59 7.59
CA ALA A 70 2.13 -5.24 8.93
C ALA A 70 2.53 -6.28 9.98
N TYR A 71 2.55 -7.57 9.60
CA TYR A 71 2.75 -8.67 10.55
C TYR A 71 4.07 -9.43 10.39
N GLY A 72 4.79 -9.25 9.28
CA GLY A 72 6.06 -9.96 9.03
C GLY A 72 5.92 -11.49 8.98
N LEU A 73 4.74 -12.01 8.65
CA LEU A 73 4.45 -13.45 8.69
C LEU A 73 4.94 -14.20 7.45
N ILE A 74 5.19 -13.49 6.36
CA ILE A 74 5.68 -14.06 5.10
C ILE A 74 6.75 -13.14 4.49
N GLU A 75 7.77 -13.74 3.90
CA GLU A 75 8.84 -13.05 3.17
C GLU A 75 8.67 -13.27 1.67
N ARG A 76 7.77 -12.51 1.06
CA ARG A 76 7.60 -12.48 -0.39
C ARG A 76 7.45 -11.06 -0.88
N PHE A 77 7.93 -10.83 -2.09
CA PHE A 77 7.59 -9.62 -2.82
C PHE A 77 6.07 -9.61 -3.10
N SER A 78 5.45 -8.44 -2.95
CA SER A 78 4.03 -8.25 -3.23
C SER A 78 3.86 -7.04 -4.12
N GLU A 79 3.16 -7.24 -5.23
CA GLU A 79 2.85 -6.18 -6.20
C GLU A 79 1.53 -5.46 -5.85
N ASP A 80 0.57 -6.19 -5.28
CA ASP A 80 -0.79 -5.70 -5.06
C ASP A 80 -0.98 -5.08 -3.66
N ILE A 81 -1.94 -4.16 -3.55
CA ILE A 81 -2.41 -3.60 -2.28
C ILE A 81 -3.92 -3.83 -2.17
N ASP A 82 -4.33 -4.76 -1.31
CA ASP A 82 -5.74 -5.02 -1.05
C ASP A 82 -6.27 -4.08 0.05
N ILE A 83 -7.14 -3.13 -0.34
CA ILE A 83 -7.78 -2.19 0.57
C ILE A 83 -9.30 -2.35 0.49
N THR A 84 -9.94 -2.49 1.65
CA THR A 84 -11.40 -2.42 1.77
C THR A 84 -11.83 -1.06 2.31
N VAL A 85 -12.85 -0.46 1.69
CA VAL A 85 -13.51 0.76 2.16
C VAL A 85 -14.85 0.39 2.79
N PHE A 86 -15.18 0.97 3.94
CA PHE A 86 -16.44 0.69 4.62
C PHE A 86 -17.60 1.40 3.92
N ARG A 87 -18.62 0.64 3.49
CA ARG A 87 -19.79 1.16 2.75
C ARG A 87 -20.56 2.24 3.51
N ASN A 88 -20.70 2.08 4.83
CA ASN A 88 -21.37 3.06 5.68
C ASN A 88 -20.67 4.43 5.68
N ASP A 89 -19.38 4.46 5.34
CA ASP A 89 -18.61 5.70 5.28
C ASP A 89 -18.67 6.33 3.86
N LEU A 90 -19.40 5.70 2.93
CA LEU A 90 -19.66 6.14 1.57
C LEU A 90 -21.13 6.50 1.34
N ASP A 91 -21.96 6.56 2.40
CA ASP A 91 -23.42 6.70 2.32
C ASP A 91 -24.13 5.58 1.53
N GLU A 92 -23.48 4.42 1.38
CA GLU A 92 -23.94 3.26 0.61
C GLU A 92 -24.19 2.05 1.52
N SER A 93 -24.76 2.30 2.71
CA SER A 93 -25.03 1.27 3.71
C SER A 93 -25.99 0.20 3.17
N ALA A 94 -25.67 -1.06 3.41
CA ALA A 94 -26.52 -2.19 3.06
C ALA A 94 -26.50 -3.24 4.18
N SER A 95 -27.62 -3.91 4.39
CA SER A 95 -27.71 -5.09 5.26
C SER A 95 -27.07 -6.31 4.58
N VAL A 96 -26.76 -7.35 5.36
CA VAL A 96 -26.21 -8.59 4.79
C VAL A 96 -27.23 -9.23 3.85
N GLU A 97 -28.50 -9.23 4.24
CA GLU A 97 -29.61 -9.79 3.47
C GLU A 97 -29.78 -9.07 2.13
N GLU A 98 -29.68 -7.74 2.10
CA GLU A 98 -29.73 -6.95 0.86
C GLU A 98 -28.59 -7.33 -0.10
N LEU A 99 -27.39 -7.56 0.44
CA LEU A 99 -26.21 -7.94 -0.35
C LEU A 99 -26.25 -9.40 -0.85
N GLU A 100 -26.95 -10.27 -0.13
CA GLU A 100 -27.10 -11.69 -0.51
C GLU A 100 -28.15 -11.89 -1.60
N ILE A 101 -29.19 -11.03 -1.66
CA ILE A 101 -30.22 -11.09 -2.71
C ILE A 101 -29.63 -10.75 -4.09
N ASP A 102 -28.74 -9.76 -4.17
CA ASP A 102 -28.09 -9.32 -5.41
C ASP A 102 -27.07 -10.34 -5.99
N LEU A 103 -26.72 -11.40 -5.26
CA LEU A 103 -25.79 -12.44 -5.70
C LEU A 103 -26.48 -13.68 -6.32
N VAL A 104 -27.81 -13.71 -6.31
CA VAL A 104 -28.62 -14.87 -6.73
C VAL A 104 -29.42 -14.60 -8.02
N GLU A 105 -29.42 -13.37 -8.52
CA GLU A 105 -29.85 -13.00 -9.89
C GLU A 105 -28.67 -12.90 -10.87
#